data_AF-A0A261Q5Y8-F1
#
_entry.id   AF-A0A261Q5Y8-F1
#
_cell.length_a   1.000
_cell.length_b   1.000
_cell.length_c   1.000
_cell.angle_alpha   90.00
_cell.angle_beta   90.00
_cell.angle_gamma   90.00
#
_symmetry.space_group_name_H-M   'P 1'
#
loop_
_entity.id
_entity.type
_entity.pdbx_description
1 polymer ?
#
loop_
_entity_poly.entity_id
_entity_poly.type
_entity_poly.pdbx_seq_one_letter_code
_entity_poly.pdbx_strand_id
1 'polypeptide(L)'
;MATYPRYGIITLLILAFVGVFAQTVSNPKLKALKETFEQKEERVRQAWFDSAKAENWVREKTNHNDHPRIYLYNKVAGSPKNAPYCAAGLYFTATLAGLKLPITTPAAVRSWFADPKKIIYTKSQPGRFIQMPKKMDVVWLYQSHIEGLAEPIRRDIDDDDYITTVAFNSQGNNPKQGVYFPMRRRWRDVRKVANHITPYLKKLAKDEAAILAKESR
;
A
#
# COMPACT_ATOMS: atom_id res chain seq x y z
N MET A 1 17.84 90.85 55.84
CA MET A 1 16.87 89.78 56.16
C MET A 1 16.73 88.88 54.92
N ALA A 2 16.78 87.56 55.14
CA ALA A 2 16.57 86.44 54.18
C ALA A 2 17.61 86.29 53.02
N THR A 3 18.72 85.58 53.20
CA THR A 3 19.00 84.11 52.98
C THR A 3 19.20 83.67 51.51
N TYR A 4 20.47 83.43 51.13
CA TYR A 4 20.91 82.42 50.13
C TYR A 4 21.24 81.08 50.89
N PRO A 5 21.64 79.91 50.32
CA PRO A 5 21.91 79.49 48.91
C PRO A 5 21.48 78.02 48.52
N ARG A 6 21.75 77.63 47.24
CA ARG A 6 22.27 76.32 46.70
C ARG A 6 21.47 74.98 46.69
N TYR A 7 21.82 74.19 45.65
CA TYR A 7 21.63 72.75 45.38
C TYR A 7 20.26 72.34 44.80
N GLY A 8 20.13 71.44 43.82
CA GLY A 8 21.11 70.55 43.21
C GLY A 8 20.49 69.71 42.07
N ILE A 9 21.39 69.10 41.31
CA ILE A 9 21.20 68.10 40.25
C ILE A 9 20.30 66.95 40.72
N ILE A 10 19.52 66.30 39.83
CA ILE A 10 19.53 64.84 39.58
C ILE A 10 18.45 64.46 38.55
N THR A 11 18.97 64.03 37.41
CA THR A 11 18.49 63.07 36.42
C THR A 11 17.54 62.00 36.95
N LEU A 12 16.46 61.67 36.22
CA LEU A 12 16.04 60.26 36.12
C LEU A 12 15.40 59.95 34.76
N LEU A 13 16.24 59.42 33.88
CA LEU A 13 15.91 58.56 32.76
C LEU A 13 15.37 57.23 33.31
N ILE A 14 14.15 56.86 32.98
CA ILE A 14 13.76 55.44 32.95
C ILE A 14 13.13 55.17 31.58
N LEU A 15 14.02 54.90 30.62
CA LEU A 15 13.73 54.12 29.44
C LEU A 15 13.49 52.69 29.92
N ALA A 16 12.22 52.34 30.18
CA ALA A 16 11.84 50.96 30.46
C ALA A 16 11.88 50.17 29.15
N PHE A 17 13.08 49.66 28.85
CA PHE A 17 13.33 48.66 27.82
C PHE A 17 12.73 47.33 28.28
N VAL A 18 11.43 47.12 28.06
CA VAL A 18 10.85 45.78 28.19
C VAL A 18 11.21 45.02 26.92
N GLY A 19 12.46 44.55 26.89
CA GLY A 19 12.89 43.50 26.00
C GLY A 19 12.05 42.27 26.30
N VAL A 20 11.02 42.03 25.49
CA VAL A 20 10.40 40.71 25.41
C VAL A 20 11.49 39.78 24.90
N PHE A 21 12.12 39.07 25.82
CA PHE A 21 12.95 37.92 25.52
C PHE A 21 12.06 36.91 24.79
N ALA A 22 12.04 37.00 23.46
CA ALA A 22 11.67 35.91 22.59
C ALA A 22 12.71 34.82 22.81
N GLN A 23 12.54 34.03 23.87
CA GLN A 23 13.22 32.76 24.01
C GLN A 23 12.76 31.92 22.81
N THR A 24 13.60 31.92 21.79
CA THR A 24 13.44 31.04 20.65
C THR A 24 13.70 29.65 21.21
N VAL A 25 12.64 28.96 21.60
CA VAL A 25 12.73 27.56 22.02
C VAL A 25 13.21 26.81 20.79
N SER A 26 14.51 26.51 20.73
CA SER A 26 15.08 25.68 19.68
C SER A 26 14.37 24.35 19.77
N ASN A 27 13.42 24.11 18.87
CA ASN A 27 12.71 22.85 18.78
C ASN A 27 13.79 21.77 18.66
N PRO A 28 13.95 20.86 19.64
CA PRO A 28 14.99 19.85 19.56
C PRO A 28 14.77 19.13 18.24
N LYS A 29 15.80 19.09 17.38
CA LYS A 29 15.74 18.40 16.09
C LYS A 29 15.27 16.98 16.36
N LEU A 30 13.98 16.73 16.22
CA LEU A 30 13.37 15.42 16.34
C LEU A 30 14.06 14.58 15.28
N LYS A 31 14.99 13.74 15.74
CA LYS A 31 15.69 12.79 14.89
C LYS A 31 14.59 11.93 14.28
N ALA A 32 14.32 12.11 12.99
CA ALA A 32 13.24 11.42 12.31
C ALA A 32 13.37 9.93 12.63
N LEU A 33 12.36 9.38 13.31
CA LEU A 33 12.34 7.97 13.66
C LEU A 33 12.43 7.18 12.36
N LYS A 34 13.47 6.36 12.24
CA LYS A 34 13.67 5.50 11.07
C LYS A 34 12.55 4.46 11.08
N GLU A 35 11.68 4.52 10.08
CA GLU A 35 10.59 3.55 9.86
C GLU A 35 11.14 2.12 9.90
N THR A 36 10.49 1.23 10.67
CA THR A 36 10.87 -0.20 10.68
C THR A 36 10.45 -0.88 9.37
N PHE A 37 10.99 -2.06 9.09
CA PHE A 37 10.62 -2.81 7.89
C PHE A 37 9.13 -3.16 7.88
N GLU A 38 8.58 -3.55 9.04
CA GLU A 38 7.18 -3.92 9.22
C GLU A 38 6.24 -2.73 8.98
N GLN A 39 6.61 -1.55 9.48
CA GLN A 39 5.87 -0.30 9.24
C GLN A 39 5.88 0.07 7.75
N LYS A 40 7.05 -0.02 7.10
CA LYS A 40 7.20 0.20 5.65
C LYS A 40 6.35 -0.78 4.86
N GLU A 41 6.36 -2.06 5.22
CA GLU A 41 5.57 -3.10 4.56
C GLU A 41 4.05 -2.84 4.71
N GLU A 42 3.56 -2.55 5.91
CA GLU A 42 2.15 -2.28 6.13
C GLU A 42 1.68 -1.02 5.38
N ARG A 43 2.48 0.04 5.39
CA ARG A 43 2.17 1.27 4.64
C ARG A 43 2.04 1.01 3.14
N VAL A 44 2.95 0.22 2.57
CA VAL A 44 2.92 -0.14 1.14
C VAL A 44 1.72 -1.04 0.81
N ARG A 45 1.41 -2.02 1.68
CA ARG A 45 0.20 -2.85 1.55
C ARG A 45 -1.08 -2.03 1.58
N GLN A 46 -1.15 -1.07 2.51
CA GLN A 46 -2.25 -0.14 2.64
C GLN A 46 -2.38 0.74 1.39
N ALA A 47 -1.28 1.32 0.90
CA ALA A 47 -1.30 2.14 -0.31
C ALA A 47 -1.78 1.37 -1.55
N TRP A 48 -1.38 0.09 -1.70
CA TRP A 48 -1.89 -0.75 -2.78
C TRP A 48 -3.36 -1.07 -2.61
N PHE A 49 -3.80 -1.40 -1.39
CA PHE A 49 -5.21 -1.62 -1.10
C PHE A 49 -6.06 -0.38 -1.40
N ASP A 50 -5.62 0.81 -0.98
CA ASP A 50 -6.34 2.07 -1.23
C ASP A 50 -6.41 2.38 -2.72
N SER A 51 -5.33 2.12 -3.46
CA SER A 51 -5.32 2.25 -4.93
C SER A 51 -6.30 1.28 -5.58
N ALA A 52 -6.38 0.03 -5.11
CA ALA A 52 -7.33 -0.97 -5.60
C ALA A 52 -8.79 -0.60 -5.26
N LYS A 53 -9.02 -0.11 -4.04
CA LYS A 53 -10.33 0.32 -3.56
C LYS A 53 -10.83 1.58 -4.28
N ALA A 54 -9.94 2.49 -4.68
CA ALA A 54 -10.29 3.68 -5.44
C ALA A 54 -10.88 3.36 -6.82
N GLU A 55 -10.56 2.19 -7.38
CA GLU A 55 -11.14 1.71 -8.65
C GLU A 55 -12.52 1.07 -8.50
N ASN A 56 -13.05 0.96 -7.27
CA ASN A 56 -14.38 0.43 -7.03
C ASN A 56 -15.43 1.20 -7.86
N TRP A 57 -16.36 0.48 -8.48
CA TRP A 57 -17.35 1.04 -9.41
C TRP A 57 -16.83 1.45 -10.78
N VAL A 58 -15.60 1.09 -11.15
CA VAL A 58 -15.26 0.94 -12.57
C VAL A 58 -16.07 -0.23 -13.15
N ARG A 59 -17.09 0.09 -13.96
CA ARG A 59 -18.04 -0.86 -14.55
C ARG A 59 -17.90 -0.91 -16.06
N GLU A 60 -17.97 -2.11 -16.61
CA GLU A 60 -18.08 -2.30 -18.05
C GLU A 60 -19.42 -1.77 -18.55
N LYS A 61 -19.43 -1.21 -19.77
CA LYS A 61 -20.66 -0.74 -20.40
C LYS A 61 -21.41 -1.92 -20.99
N THR A 62 -20.72 -2.75 -21.76
CA THR A 62 -21.34 -3.85 -22.52
C THR A 62 -20.94 -5.25 -22.05
N ASN A 63 -20.19 -5.40 -20.94
CA ASN A 63 -19.59 -6.67 -20.51
C ASN A 63 -18.55 -7.23 -21.51
N HIS A 64 -17.85 -6.34 -22.22
CA HIS A 64 -16.77 -6.68 -23.15
C HIS A 64 -15.47 -5.93 -22.81
N ASN A 65 -15.18 -5.74 -21.52
CA ASN A 65 -13.98 -5.08 -20.99
C ASN A 65 -13.75 -3.67 -21.56
N ASP A 66 -14.83 -2.94 -21.84
CA ASP A 66 -14.86 -1.76 -22.72
C ASP A 66 -14.79 -0.41 -21.98
N HIS A 67 -14.59 -0.43 -20.66
CA HIS A 67 -14.46 0.80 -19.89
C HIS A 67 -13.08 1.47 -20.13
N PRO A 68 -12.99 2.81 -20.31
CA PRO A 68 -11.70 3.49 -20.55
C PRO A 68 -10.62 3.25 -19.49
N ARG A 69 -11.01 3.07 -18.21
CA ARG A 69 -10.06 2.67 -17.15
C ARG A 69 -9.50 1.26 -17.35
N ILE A 70 -10.30 0.30 -17.84
CA ILE A 70 -9.84 -1.07 -18.11
C ILE A 70 -8.73 -1.08 -19.18
N TYR A 71 -8.84 -0.21 -20.18
CA TYR A 71 -7.77 -0.03 -21.17
C TYR A 71 -6.44 0.40 -20.51
N LEU A 72 -6.47 1.28 -19.51
CA LEU A 72 -5.26 1.68 -18.79
C LEU A 72 -4.64 0.50 -18.03
N TYR A 73 -5.46 -0.33 -17.39
CA TYR A 73 -4.99 -1.53 -16.69
C TYR A 73 -4.24 -2.46 -17.64
N ASN A 74 -4.89 -2.76 -18.77
CA ASN A 74 -4.34 -3.65 -19.79
C ASN A 74 -3.07 -3.06 -20.40
N LYS A 75 -3.05 -1.75 -20.70
CA LYS A 75 -1.86 -1.07 -21.23
C LYS A 75 -0.66 -1.18 -20.28
N VAL A 76 -0.86 -0.94 -18.97
CA VAL A 76 0.22 -1.05 -17.97
C VAL A 76 0.69 -2.50 -17.80
N ALA A 77 -0.23 -3.46 -17.88
CA ALA A 77 0.11 -4.89 -17.81
C ALA A 77 0.64 -5.49 -19.13
N GLY A 78 0.71 -4.69 -20.22
CA GLY A 78 1.15 -5.13 -21.54
C GLY A 78 0.17 -6.07 -22.27
N SER A 79 -1.12 -6.03 -21.94
CA SER A 79 -2.16 -6.81 -22.60
C SER A 79 -2.96 -5.99 -23.63
N PRO A 80 -3.62 -6.66 -24.60
CA PRO A 80 -4.47 -5.99 -25.58
C PRO A 80 -5.62 -5.21 -24.97
N LYS A 81 -6.15 -4.24 -25.72
CA LYS A 81 -7.40 -3.57 -25.39
C LYS A 81 -8.53 -4.61 -25.23
N ASN A 82 -9.42 -4.38 -24.26
CA ASN A 82 -10.53 -5.27 -23.92
C ASN A 82 -10.13 -6.70 -23.49
N ALA A 83 -8.86 -6.95 -23.15
CA ALA A 83 -8.47 -8.22 -22.53
C ALA A 83 -9.07 -8.35 -21.11
N PRO A 84 -9.25 -9.59 -20.60
CA PRO A 84 -9.59 -9.83 -19.20
C PRO A 84 -8.60 -9.13 -18.27
N TYR A 85 -9.09 -8.47 -17.23
CA TYR A 85 -8.30 -7.49 -16.48
C TYR A 85 -8.24 -7.76 -14.97
N CYS A 86 -8.58 -8.95 -14.50
CA CYS A 86 -8.47 -9.31 -13.08
C CYS A 86 -7.02 -9.10 -12.56
N ALA A 87 -6.05 -9.73 -13.23
CA ALA A 87 -4.63 -9.60 -12.91
C ALA A 87 -4.04 -8.25 -13.33
N ALA A 88 -4.47 -7.72 -14.48
CA ALA A 88 -4.00 -6.44 -15.00
C ALA A 88 -4.36 -5.27 -14.07
N GLY A 89 -5.58 -5.26 -13.53
CA GLY A 89 -6.04 -4.24 -12.58
C GLY A 89 -5.29 -4.27 -11.25
N LEU A 90 -5.00 -5.48 -10.73
CA LEU A 90 -4.14 -5.63 -9.56
C LEU A 90 -2.72 -5.10 -9.83
N TYR A 91 -2.15 -5.40 -11.00
CA TYR A 91 -0.83 -4.89 -11.36
C TYR A 91 -0.81 -3.37 -11.50
N PHE A 92 -1.79 -2.80 -12.21
CA PHE A 92 -1.94 -1.35 -12.37
C PHE A 92 -1.99 -0.65 -11.00
N THR A 93 -2.82 -1.12 -10.08
CA THR A 93 -2.95 -0.51 -8.75
C THR A 93 -1.72 -0.75 -7.87
N ALA A 94 -0.96 -1.82 -8.09
CA ALA A 94 0.34 -2.00 -7.46
C ALA A 94 1.33 -0.90 -7.92
N THR A 95 1.34 -0.60 -9.22
CA THR A 95 2.22 0.46 -9.76
C THR A 95 1.87 1.84 -9.23
N LEU A 96 0.57 2.14 -9.04
CA LEU A 96 0.12 3.39 -8.38
C LEU A 96 0.62 3.50 -6.94
N ALA A 97 0.73 2.36 -6.23
CA ALA A 97 1.31 2.29 -4.89
C ALA A 97 2.85 2.25 -4.87
N GLY A 98 3.52 2.50 -6.01
CA GLY A 98 4.98 2.50 -6.12
C GLY A 98 5.60 1.09 -6.18
N LEU A 99 4.80 0.03 -6.33
CA LEU A 99 5.30 -1.33 -6.48
C LEU A 99 5.53 -1.67 -7.96
N LYS A 100 6.78 -1.94 -8.31
CA LYS A 100 7.17 -2.48 -9.63
C LYS A 100 7.45 -3.97 -9.50
N LEU A 101 6.39 -4.75 -9.27
CA LEU A 101 6.54 -6.18 -9.03
C LEU A 101 7.15 -6.88 -10.27
N PRO A 102 8.20 -7.72 -10.10
CA PRO A 102 8.89 -8.38 -11.20
C PRO A 102 8.08 -9.61 -11.68
N ILE A 103 6.96 -9.36 -12.35
CA ILE A 103 6.06 -10.37 -12.90
C ILE A 103 6.18 -10.32 -14.43
N THR A 104 6.58 -11.43 -15.06
CA THR A 104 6.90 -11.47 -16.50
C THR A 104 5.71 -11.13 -17.39
N THR A 105 4.52 -11.66 -17.07
CA THR A 105 3.28 -11.35 -17.80
C THR A 105 2.20 -10.98 -16.79
N PRO A 106 2.13 -9.71 -16.33
CA PRO A 106 1.28 -9.31 -15.22
C PRO A 106 -0.23 -9.48 -15.46
N ALA A 107 -0.66 -9.46 -16.72
CA ALA A 107 -2.05 -9.72 -17.09
C ALA A 107 -2.46 -11.20 -16.98
N ALA A 108 -1.50 -12.13 -16.88
CA ALA A 108 -1.78 -13.56 -16.78
C ALA A 108 -1.74 -14.02 -15.33
N VAL A 109 -2.86 -14.55 -14.82
CA VAL A 109 -2.97 -15.07 -13.43
C VAL A 109 -1.85 -16.06 -13.10
N ARG A 110 -1.50 -16.97 -14.03
CA ARG A 110 -0.45 -17.97 -13.82
C ARG A 110 0.91 -17.33 -13.46
N SER A 111 1.24 -16.17 -14.02
CA SER A 111 2.52 -15.48 -13.80
C SER A 111 2.70 -15.00 -12.36
N TRP A 112 1.60 -14.65 -11.68
CA TRP A 112 1.63 -14.27 -10.26
C TRP A 112 2.01 -15.46 -9.38
N PHE A 113 1.66 -16.68 -9.78
CA PHE A 113 1.92 -17.90 -9.02
C PHE A 113 3.01 -18.77 -9.64
N ALA A 114 3.86 -18.21 -10.52
CA ALA A 114 4.93 -18.93 -11.20
C ALA A 114 6.13 -19.22 -10.28
N ASP A 115 6.38 -18.37 -9.29
CA ASP A 115 7.46 -18.56 -8.32
C ASP A 115 6.94 -19.29 -7.07
N PRO A 116 7.30 -20.57 -6.85
CA PRO A 116 6.81 -21.33 -5.70
C PRO A 116 7.27 -20.76 -4.36
N LYS A 117 8.36 -19.99 -4.31
CA LYS A 117 8.85 -19.37 -3.06
C LYS A 117 7.97 -18.22 -2.58
N LYS A 118 7.13 -17.67 -3.46
CA LYS A 118 6.15 -16.62 -3.11
C LYS A 118 4.82 -17.21 -2.67
N ILE A 119 4.56 -18.49 -2.93
CA ILE A 119 3.30 -19.14 -2.57
C ILE A 119 3.33 -19.44 -1.07
N ILE A 120 2.36 -18.90 -0.33
CA ILE A 120 2.25 -19.02 1.14
C ILE A 120 1.12 -19.96 1.58
N TYR A 121 0.24 -20.34 0.65
CA TYR A 121 -0.86 -21.28 0.84
C TYR A 121 -1.09 -22.06 -0.44
N THR A 122 -1.34 -23.36 -0.32
CA THR A 122 -1.95 -24.17 -1.39
C THR A 122 -3.01 -25.09 -0.80
N LYS A 123 -4.15 -25.22 -1.48
CA LYS A 123 -5.27 -26.07 -1.02
C LYS A 123 -4.89 -27.55 -0.89
N SER A 124 -3.89 -28.01 -1.63
CA SER A 124 -3.46 -29.42 -1.69
C SER A 124 -2.46 -29.83 -0.59
N GLN A 125 -1.99 -28.92 0.26
CA GLN A 125 -0.99 -29.23 1.28
C GLN A 125 -1.57 -29.10 2.70
N PRO A 126 -1.48 -30.14 3.56
CA PRO A 126 -1.86 -30.05 4.97
C PRO A 126 -0.87 -29.16 5.75
N GLY A 127 -1.38 -28.37 6.70
CA GLY A 127 -0.59 -27.36 7.45
C GLY A 127 -0.91 -25.90 7.11
N ARG A 128 -2.08 -25.64 6.50
CA ARG A 128 -2.70 -24.35 6.10
C ARG A 128 -1.73 -23.31 5.52
N PHE A 129 -0.95 -22.62 6.34
CA PHE A 129 -0.17 -21.46 5.91
C PHE A 129 1.33 -21.64 6.18
N ILE A 130 2.15 -21.51 5.13
CA ILE A 130 3.62 -21.38 5.26
C ILE A 130 3.94 -20.05 5.95
N GLN A 131 3.17 -19.01 5.61
CA GLN A 131 3.20 -17.69 6.23
C GLN A 131 1.76 -17.18 6.33
N MET A 132 1.43 -16.50 7.44
CA MET A 132 0.12 -15.86 7.59
C MET A 132 -0.14 -14.85 6.46
N PRO A 133 -1.24 -14.99 5.70
CA PRO A 133 -1.61 -14.03 4.67
C PRO A 133 -1.87 -12.65 5.24
N LYS A 134 -1.39 -11.64 4.52
CA LYS A 134 -1.55 -10.22 4.86
C LYS A 134 -2.38 -9.52 3.78
N LYS A 135 -2.81 -8.29 4.09
CA LYS A 135 -3.46 -7.38 3.16
C LYS A 135 -2.68 -7.27 1.85
N MET A 136 -3.38 -7.36 0.72
CA MET A 136 -2.86 -7.39 -0.65
C MET A 136 -1.90 -8.53 -0.98
N ASP A 137 -1.82 -9.59 -0.17
CA ASP A 137 -1.43 -10.88 -0.73
C ASP A 137 -2.53 -11.31 -1.74
N VAL A 138 -2.11 -11.92 -2.84
CA VAL A 138 -3.02 -12.24 -3.94
C VAL A 138 -3.54 -13.65 -3.79
N VAL A 139 -4.83 -13.85 -4.04
CA VAL A 139 -5.50 -15.15 -4.01
C VAL A 139 -5.81 -15.63 -5.41
N TRP A 140 -5.54 -16.90 -5.68
CA TRP A 140 -6.00 -17.59 -6.88
C TRP A 140 -7.29 -18.35 -6.55
N LEU A 141 -8.41 -17.94 -7.15
CA LEU A 141 -9.70 -18.61 -7.04
C LEU A 141 -9.92 -19.65 -8.16
N TYR A 142 -10.93 -20.52 -8.02
CA TYR A 142 -11.35 -21.39 -9.13
C TYR A 142 -11.64 -20.58 -10.44
N GLN A 143 -11.53 -21.25 -11.59
CA GLN A 143 -11.69 -20.66 -12.94
C GLN A 143 -10.64 -19.62 -13.37
N SER A 144 -9.41 -19.68 -12.83
CA SER A 144 -8.30 -18.79 -13.25
C SER A 144 -8.53 -17.30 -12.96
N HIS A 145 -9.20 -17.00 -11.85
CA HIS A 145 -9.40 -15.64 -11.37
C HIS A 145 -8.41 -15.30 -10.23
N ILE A 146 -7.99 -14.04 -10.16
CA ILE A 146 -7.10 -13.51 -9.11
C ILE A 146 -7.72 -12.29 -8.45
N GLU A 147 -7.59 -12.20 -7.13
CA GLU A 147 -8.06 -11.07 -6.33
C GLU A 147 -7.02 -10.67 -5.27
N GLY A 148 -7.10 -9.44 -4.76
CA GLY A 148 -6.26 -8.99 -3.64
C GLY A 148 -6.99 -9.12 -2.32
N LEU A 149 -6.36 -9.69 -1.29
CA LEU A 149 -6.92 -9.73 0.07
C LEU A 149 -7.10 -8.32 0.63
N ALA A 150 -8.29 -8.00 1.12
CA ALA A 150 -8.55 -6.72 1.77
C ALA A 150 -8.09 -6.71 3.23
N GLU A 151 -8.12 -7.87 3.88
CA GLU A 151 -7.86 -8.02 5.30
C GLU A 151 -6.97 -9.25 5.54
N PRO A 152 -6.18 -9.27 6.63
CA PRO A 152 -5.49 -10.48 7.07
C PRO A 152 -6.47 -11.62 7.33
N ILE A 153 -6.01 -12.85 7.12
CA ILE A 153 -6.81 -14.05 7.32
C ILE A 153 -6.59 -14.62 8.72
N ARG A 154 -7.64 -15.14 9.35
CA ARG A 154 -7.54 -15.85 10.64
C ARG A 154 -6.81 -17.17 10.48
N ARG A 155 -6.01 -17.57 11.48
CA ARG A 155 -5.23 -18.81 11.41
C ARG A 155 -6.10 -20.06 11.35
N ASP A 156 -7.26 -20.02 11.98
CA ASP A 156 -8.27 -21.07 12.10
C ASP A 156 -9.36 -21.01 11.01
N ILE A 157 -9.17 -20.24 9.93
CA ILE A 157 -10.17 -20.07 8.86
C ILE A 157 -10.66 -21.40 8.25
N ASP A 158 -11.95 -21.71 8.34
CA ASP A 158 -12.53 -22.94 7.80
C ASP A 158 -13.06 -22.78 6.36
N ASP A 159 -13.33 -23.90 5.68
CA ASP A 159 -13.72 -23.92 4.27
C ASP A 159 -15.00 -23.11 3.98
N ASP A 160 -15.92 -23.06 4.93
CA ASP A 160 -17.18 -22.30 4.86
C ASP A 160 -17.05 -20.84 5.34
N ASP A 161 -15.91 -20.45 5.89
CA ASP A 161 -15.63 -19.06 6.22
C ASP A 161 -15.47 -18.22 4.94
N TYR A 162 -15.59 -16.90 5.13
CA TYR A 162 -15.42 -15.94 4.06
C TYR A 162 -14.18 -15.09 4.25
N ILE A 163 -13.52 -14.80 3.14
CA ILE A 163 -12.51 -13.74 3.04
C ILE A 163 -13.11 -12.53 2.32
N THR A 164 -12.57 -11.36 2.65
CA THR A 164 -12.87 -10.10 1.96
C THR A 164 -11.74 -9.78 0.99
N THR A 165 -12.09 -9.46 -0.26
CA THR A 165 -11.15 -9.14 -1.33
C THR A 165 -11.57 -7.89 -2.10
N VAL A 166 -10.62 -7.33 -2.86
CA VAL A 166 -10.90 -6.43 -3.97
C VAL A 166 -10.81 -7.24 -5.26
N ALA A 167 -11.90 -7.24 -6.04
CA ALA A 167 -12.03 -8.06 -7.24
C ALA A 167 -12.13 -7.20 -8.49
N PHE A 168 -11.25 -7.45 -9.47
CA PHE A 168 -11.28 -6.84 -10.80
C PHE A 168 -11.83 -7.84 -11.80
N ASN A 169 -12.59 -7.38 -12.80
CA ASN A 169 -13.22 -8.24 -13.81
C ASN A 169 -14.07 -9.35 -13.15
N SER A 170 -14.78 -8.95 -12.09
CA SER A 170 -15.76 -9.79 -11.39
C SER A 170 -17.14 -9.18 -11.60
N GLN A 171 -18.18 -9.96 -11.43
CA GLN A 171 -19.57 -9.50 -11.49
C GLN A 171 -20.17 -9.32 -10.09
N GLY A 172 -19.72 -10.09 -9.10
CA GLY A 172 -20.41 -10.20 -7.82
C GLY A 172 -21.90 -10.46 -8.00
N ASN A 173 -22.73 -9.68 -7.31
CA ASN A 173 -24.20 -9.71 -7.44
C ASN A 173 -24.75 -8.62 -8.38
N ASN A 174 -23.95 -8.13 -9.33
CA ASN A 174 -24.32 -6.99 -10.17
C ASN A 174 -24.61 -7.44 -11.62
N PRO A 175 -25.32 -6.63 -12.43
CA PRO A 175 -25.59 -6.98 -13.83
C PRO A 175 -24.38 -6.83 -14.76
N LYS A 176 -23.36 -6.07 -14.33
CA LYS A 176 -22.18 -5.76 -15.14
C LYS A 176 -20.90 -6.25 -14.46
N GLN A 177 -19.91 -6.63 -15.26
CA GLN A 177 -18.58 -6.88 -14.74
C GLN A 177 -17.87 -5.55 -14.42
N GLY A 178 -16.93 -5.59 -13.48
CA GLY A 178 -16.27 -4.39 -12.99
C GLY A 178 -15.27 -4.65 -11.87
N VAL A 179 -14.98 -3.59 -11.13
CA VAL A 179 -14.15 -3.64 -9.91
C VAL A 179 -15.02 -3.51 -8.68
N TYR A 180 -14.94 -4.48 -7.77
CA TYR A 180 -15.84 -4.58 -6.63
C TYR A 180 -15.05 -4.69 -5.32
N PHE A 181 -15.44 -3.87 -4.36
CA PHE A 181 -15.06 -3.97 -2.96
C PHE A 181 -16.23 -3.53 -2.06
N PRO A 182 -16.54 -4.24 -0.97
CA PRO A 182 -15.99 -5.56 -0.60
C PRO A 182 -16.51 -6.66 -1.53
N MET A 183 -15.64 -7.58 -1.94
CA MET A 183 -16.02 -8.86 -2.54
C MET A 183 -15.86 -9.96 -1.50
N ARG A 184 -16.89 -10.77 -1.28
CA ARG A 184 -16.84 -11.90 -0.34
C ARG A 184 -16.64 -13.20 -1.09
N ARG A 185 -15.61 -13.96 -0.72
CA ARG A 185 -15.30 -15.28 -1.30
C ARG A 185 -15.27 -16.33 -0.21
N ARG A 186 -15.81 -17.52 -0.49
CA ARG A 186 -15.66 -18.65 0.43
C ARG A 186 -14.21 -19.13 0.41
N TRP A 187 -13.67 -19.47 1.57
CA TRP A 187 -12.29 -19.94 1.67
C TRP A 187 -12.05 -21.20 0.86
N ARG A 188 -13.03 -22.12 0.82
CA ARG A 188 -12.96 -23.32 -0.02
C ARG A 188 -12.69 -23.03 -1.50
N ASP A 189 -12.98 -21.82 -2.00
CA ASP A 189 -12.77 -21.46 -3.40
C ASP A 189 -11.33 -21.01 -3.71
N VAL A 190 -10.53 -20.78 -2.67
CA VAL A 190 -9.13 -20.37 -2.77
C VAL A 190 -8.25 -21.58 -3.05
N ARG A 191 -7.51 -21.55 -4.16
CA ARG A 191 -6.56 -22.60 -4.55
C ARG A 191 -5.16 -22.32 -4.02
N LYS A 192 -4.73 -21.05 -4.09
CA LYS A 192 -3.39 -20.59 -3.72
C LYS A 192 -3.44 -19.17 -3.18
N VAL A 193 -2.50 -18.83 -2.31
CA VAL A 193 -2.21 -17.44 -1.91
C VAL A 193 -0.73 -17.18 -2.13
N ALA A 194 -0.38 -16.00 -2.65
CA ALA A 194 1.01 -15.60 -2.87
C ALA A 194 1.33 -14.22 -2.28
N ASN A 195 2.50 -14.14 -1.65
CA ASN A 195 3.08 -12.91 -1.10
C ASN A 195 4.17 -12.37 -2.03
N HIS A 196 3.83 -11.30 -2.77
CA HIS A 196 4.78 -10.60 -3.62
C HIS A 196 5.49 -9.45 -2.93
N ILE A 197 4.90 -8.88 -1.89
CA ILE A 197 5.31 -7.59 -1.33
C ILE A 197 6.52 -7.77 -0.41
N THR A 198 6.46 -8.70 0.55
CA THR A 198 7.58 -8.92 1.48
C THR A 198 8.89 -9.25 0.74
N PRO A 199 8.95 -10.24 -0.19
CA PRO A 199 10.21 -10.53 -0.88
C PRO A 199 10.67 -9.38 -1.78
N TYR A 200 9.75 -8.61 -2.37
CA TYR A 200 10.08 -7.42 -3.15
C TYR A 200 10.75 -6.34 -2.29
N LEU A 201 10.16 -6.00 -1.14
CA LEU A 201 10.71 -4.98 -0.24
C LEU A 201 12.05 -5.41 0.38
N LYS A 202 12.22 -6.70 0.72
CA LYS A 202 13.50 -7.23 1.19
C LYS A 202 14.59 -7.09 0.13
N LYS A 203 14.26 -7.36 -1.14
CA LYS A 203 15.20 -7.17 -2.25
C LYS A 203 15.60 -5.70 -2.39
N LEU A 204 14.63 -4.78 -2.39
CA LEU A 204 14.91 -3.34 -2.46
C LEU A 204 15.82 -2.87 -1.32
N ALA A 205 15.53 -3.25 -0.09
CA ALA A 205 16.35 -2.87 1.07
C ALA A 205 17.80 -3.39 0.95
N LYS A 206 17.98 -4.61 0.41
CA LYS A 206 19.30 -5.18 0.15
C LYS A 206 20.04 -4.40 -0.95
N ASP A 207 19.35 -4.04 -2.03
CA ASP A 207 19.92 -3.30 -3.15
C ASP A 207 20.32 -1.87 -2.71
N GLU A 208 19.46 -1.19 -1.93
CA GLU A 208 19.75 0.12 -1.31
C GLU A 208 20.99 0.06 -0.41
N ALA A 209 21.09 -0.95 0.46
CA ALA A 209 22.25 -1.13 1.32
C ALA A 209 23.55 -1.39 0.53
N ALA A 210 23.47 -2.13 -0.59
CA ALA A 210 24.61 -2.40 -1.45
C ALA A 210 25.10 -1.14 -2.20
N ILE A 211 24.20 -0.23 -2.57
CA ILE A 211 24.55 1.06 -3.19
C ILE A 211 25.28 1.95 -2.18
N LEU A 212 24.71 2.12 -0.98
CA LEU A 212 25.33 2.94 0.09
C LEU A 212 26.70 2.42 0.53
N ALA A 213 26.91 1.09 0.51
CA ALA A 213 28.20 0.49 0.82
C ALA A 213 29.26 0.69 -0.29
N LYS A 214 28.84 0.98 -1.52
CA LYS A 214 29.75 1.33 -2.63
C LYS A 214 30.13 2.80 -2.60
N GLU A 215 29.21 3.68 -2.21
CA GLU A 215 29.44 5.13 -2.13
C GLU A 215 30.31 5.56 -0.93
N SER A 216 30.45 4.69 0.08
CA SER A 216 31.28 4.94 1.26
C SER A 216 32.72 4.42 1.16
N ARG A 217 33.11 3.89 -0.02
CA ARG A 217 34.48 3.45 -0.34
C ARG A 217 35.11 4.41 -1.33
#